data_AF-A0AB35Q338-F1
#
_entry.id   AF-A0AB35Q338-F1
#
_cell.length_a   1.000
_cell.length_b   1.000
_cell.length_c   1.000
_cell.angle_alpha   90.00
_cell.angle_beta   90.00
_cell.angle_gamma   90.00
#
_symmetry.space_group_name_H-M   'P 1'
#
loop_
_entity.id
_entity.type
_entity.pdbx_description
1 polymer ?
#
loop_
_entity_poly.entity_id
_entity_poly.type
_entity_poly.pdbx_seq_one_letter_code
_entity_poly.pdbx_strand_id
1 'polypeptide(L)'
;MLTHQIIQNEIEELKQILAHQDLEIPSFWRCIWPGLVCMLWFLLSSYLSYWLSDYASGLERIAAMVFAGAMGFFSIVLIANTRAHFLSLPQSFRPCK
;
A
#
# COMPACT_ATOMS: atom_id res chain seq x y z
N MET A 1 18.20 20.81 25.67
CA MET A 1 18.97 20.37 24.47
C MET A 1 18.99 18.85 24.49
N LEU A 2 18.44 18.22 23.45
CA LEU A 2 18.53 16.76 23.31
C LEU A 2 19.96 16.41 22.91
N THR A 3 20.72 15.82 23.82
CA THR A 3 22.14 15.48 23.60
C THR A 3 22.23 14.28 22.66
N HIS A 4 23.13 14.33 21.68
CA HIS A 4 23.38 13.26 20.69
C HIS A 4 23.59 11.88 21.33
N GLN A 5 24.04 11.83 22.59
CA GLN A 5 24.21 10.62 23.39
C GLN A 5 22.90 9.93 23.78
N ILE A 6 21.84 10.69 24.07
CA ILE A 6 20.52 10.13 24.41
C ILE A 6 19.93 9.45 23.16
N ILE A 7 20.06 10.11 22.01
CA ILE A 7 19.60 9.58 20.72
C ILE A 7 20.34 8.28 20.37
N GLN A 8 21.65 8.22 20.59
CA GLN A 8 22.45 7.01 20.33
C GLN A 8 22.03 5.86 21.25
N ASN A 9 21.77 6.14 22.53
CA ASN A 9 21.39 5.12 23.50
C ASN A 9 20.01 4.53 23.20
N GLU A 10 19.04 5.38 22.82
CA GLU A 10 17.71 4.88 22.40
C GLU A 10 17.77 4.10 21.09
N ILE A 11 18.67 4.47 20.15
CA ILE A 11 18.89 3.71 18.92
C ILE A 11 19.49 2.33 19.22
N GLU A 12 20.43 2.23 20.17
CA GLU A 12 21.05 0.97 20.57
C GLU A 12 20.04 0.02 21.23
N GLU A 13 19.20 0.54 22.14
CA GLU A 13 18.11 -0.22 22.77
C GLU A 13 17.06 -0.65 21.74
N LEU A 14 16.63 0.25 20.84
CA LEU A 14 15.73 -0.11 19.74
C LEU A 14 16.33 -1.20 18.86
N LYS A 15 17.62 -1.10 18.51
CA LYS A 15 18.33 -2.06 17.66
C LYS A 15 18.43 -3.43 18.33
N GLN A 16 18.65 -3.47 19.64
CA GLN A 16 18.72 -4.73 20.39
C GLN A 16 17.34 -5.41 20.47
N ILE A 17 16.26 -4.64 20.66
CA ILE A 17 14.87 -5.15 20.59
C ILE A 17 14.54 -5.63 19.17
N LEU A 18 14.97 -4.90 18.14
CA LEU A 18 14.79 -5.26 16.73
C LEU A 18 15.59 -6.51 16.33
N ALA A 19 16.76 -6.73 16.94
CA ALA A 19 17.59 -7.92 16.69
C ALA A 19 17.06 -9.17 17.40
N HIS A 20 16.28 -9.00 18.48
CA HIS A 20 15.60 -10.10 19.19
C HIS A 20 14.23 -10.44 18.61
N GLN A 21 13.53 -9.48 18.00
CA GLN A 21 12.32 -9.77 17.22
C GLN A 21 12.73 -10.14 15.80
N ASP A 22 12.74 -11.45 15.51
CA ASP A 22 12.89 -11.97 14.16
C ASP A 22 12.05 -11.16 13.17
N LEU A 23 12.74 -10.37 12.35
CA LEU A 23 12.19 -9.66 11.20
C LEU A 23 11.83 -10.71 10.15
N GLU A 24 10.71 -11.42 10.37
CA GLU A 24 10.08 -12.18 9.30
C GLU A 24 9.70 -11.19 8.21
N ILE A 25 10.52 -11.15 7.16
CA ILE A 25 10.27 -10.39 5.94
C ILE A 25 8.86 -10.76 5.47
N PRO A 26 7.87 -9.87 5.63
CA PRO A 26 6.53 -10.19 5.25
C PRO A 26 6.53 -10.37 3.74
N SER A 27 5.98 -11.49 3.28
CA SER A 27 5.95 -11.79 1.85
C SER A 27 5.34 -10.61 1.09
N PHE A 28 6.10 -10.06 0.15
CA PHE A 28 5.69 -8.93 -0.71
C PHE A 28 4.28 -9.11 -1.29
N TRP A 29 3.90 -10.37 -1.50
CA TRP A 29 2.60 -10.77 -2.02
C TRP A 29 1.41 -10.51 -1.08
N ARG A 30 1.60 -10.64 0.23
CA ARG A 30 0.55 -10.31 1.22
C ARG A 30 0.30 -8.80 1.32
N CYS A 31 1.31 -8.01 0.98
CA CYS A 31 1.24 -6.55 0.93
C CYS A 31 0.55 -6.04 -0.34
N ILE A 32 0.86 -6.64 -1.48
CA ILE A 32 0.37 -6.21 -2.80
C ILE A 32 -1.06 -6.67 -3.09
N TRP A 33 -1.47 -7.84 -2.60
CA TRP A 33 -2.80 -8.42 -2.82
C TRP A 33 -3.98 -7.44 -2.65
N PRO A 34 -4.11 -6.68 -1.53
CA PRO A 34 -5.22 -5.74 -1.36
C PRO A 34 -5.19 -4.60 -2.38
N GLY A 35 -4.01 -4.12 -2.77
CA GLY A 35 -3.89 -3.11 -3.84
C GLY A 35 -4.31 -3.67 -5.19
N LEU A 36 -3.91 -4.90 -5.49
CA LEU A 36 -4.25 -5.59 -6.74
C LEU A 36 -5.76 -5.79 -6.87
N VAL A 37 -6.43 -6.20 -5.78
CA VAL A 37 -7.89 -6.35 -5.72
C VAL A 37 -8.60 -5.01 -5.97
N CYS A 38 -8.14 -3.92 -5.34
CA CYS A 38 -8.69 -2.59 -5.58
C CYS A 38 -8.53 -2.16 -7.05
N MET A 39 -7.35 -2.37 -7.64
CA MET A 39 -7.11 -2.01 -9.05
C MET A 39 -8.02 -2.82 -9.99
N LEU A 40 -8.15 -4.12 -9.74
CA LEU A 40 -9.02 -5.00 -10.53
C LEU A 40 -10.49 -4.54 -10.43
N TRP A 41 -10.92 -4.15 -9.23
CA TRP A 41 -12.27 -3.64 -8.99
C TRP A 41 -12.53 -2.33 -9.76
N PHE A 42 -11.59 -1.39 -9.75
CA PHE A 42 -11.72 -0.15 -10.53
C PHE A 42 -11.83 -0.41 -12.03
N LEU A 43 -11.02 -1.33 -12.58
CA LEU A 43 -11.09 -1.71 -13.98
C LEU A 43 -12.41 -2.39 -14.34
N LEU A 44 -12.88 -3.32 -13.49
CA LEU A 44 -14.17 -4.00 -13.69
C LEU A 44 -15.34 -3.01 -13.67
N SER A 45 -15.32 -2.07 -12.73
CA SER A 45 -16.38 -1.07 -12.56
C SER A 45 -16.47 -0.12 -13.76
N SER A 46 -15.32 0.29 -14.31
CA SER A 46 -15.24 1.09 -15.53
C SER A 46 -15.79 0.29 -16.71
N TYR A 47 -15.36 -0.97 -16.88
CA TYR A 47 -15.82 -1.82 -17.98
C TYR A 47 -17.33 -2.08 -17.94
N LEU A 48 -17.89 -2.41 -16.76
CA LEU A 48 -19.32 -2.64 -16.58
C LEU A 48 -20.15 -1.37 -16.85
N SER A 49 -19.69 -0.20 -16.41
CA SER A 49 -20.36 1.08 -16.69
C SER A 49 -20.47 1.36 -18.18
N TYR A 50 -19.42 1.09 -18.95
CA TYR A 50 -19.42 1.27 -20.41
C TYR A 50 -20.16 0.15 -21.16
N TRP A 51 -20.26 -1.04 -20.58
CA TRP A 51 -21.05 -2.12 -21.16
C TRP A 51 -22.57 -1.84 -21.03
N LEU A 52 -23.01 -1.25 -19.91
CA LEU A 52 -24.40 -0.82 -19.74
C LEU A 52 -24.74 0.48 -20.46
N SER A 53 -23.76 1.36 -20.70
CA SER A 53 -23.98 2.68 -21.29
C SER A 53 -23.58 2.69 -22.77
N ASP A 54 -24.54 2.39 -23.65
CA ASP A 54 -24.39 2.38 -25.11
C ASP A 54 -24.27 3.79 -25.74
N TYR A 55 -24.29 4.85 -24.91
CA TYR A 55 -24.33 6.25 -25.34
C TYR A 55 -22.96 6.97 -25.35
N ALA A 56 -21.90 6.33 -24.89
CA ALA A 56 -20.59 6.98 -24.77
C ALA A 56 -19.80 6.96 -26.08
N SER A 57 -19.27 8.11 -26.48
CA SER A 57 -18.35 8.19 -27.62
C SER A 57 -17.06 7.39 -27.34
N GLY A 58 -16.45 6.82 -28.38
CA GLY A 58 -15.24 5.99 -28.22
C GLY A 58 -14.09 6.71 -27.51
N LEU A 59 -14.03 8.04 -27.62
CA LEU A 59 -13.03 8.88 -26.96
C LEU A 59 -13.27 9.01 -25.46
N GLU A 60 -14.52 9.17 -25.01
CA GLU A 60 -14.87 9.22 -23.59
C GLU A 60 -14.58 7.89 -22.88
N ARG A 61 -14.82 6.77 -23.58
CA ARG A 61 -14.49 5.43 -23.08
C ARG A 61 -12.99 5.24 -22.86
N ILE A 62 -12.17 5.68 -23.82
CA ILE A 62 -10.70 5.62 -23.69
C ILE A 62 -10.23 6.53 -22.56
N ALA A 63 -10.73 7.77 -22.49
CA ALA A 63 -10.35 8.73 -21.45
C ALA A 63 -10.64 8.19 -20.04
N ALA A 64 -11.80 7.57 -19.83
CA ALA A 64 -12.15 7.01 -18.53
C ALA A 64 -11.40 5.72 -18.20
N MET A 65 -11.08 4.87 -19.18
CA MET A 65 -10.22 3.70 -18.96
C MET A 65 -8.81 4.13 -18.51
N VAL A 66 -8.25 5.17 -19.15
CA VAL A 66 -6.95 5.74 -18.76
C VAL A 66 -7.01 6.33 -17.36
N PHE A 67 -8.07 7.08 -17.04
CA PHE A 67 -8.27 7.66 -15.72
C PHE A 67 -8.42 6.59 -14.63
N ALA A 68 -9.26 5.57 -14.86
CA ALA A 68 -9.44 4.45 -13.94
C ALA A 68 -8.14 3.66 -13.75
N GLY A 69 -7.37 3.45 -14.81
CA GLY A 69 -6.05 2.81 -14.75
C GLY A 69 -5.05 3.62 -13.90
N ALA A 70 -4.97 4.94 -14.11
CA ALA A 70 -4.11 5.81 -13.33
C ALA A 70 -4.50 5.82 -11.84
N MET A 71 -5.79 5.96 -11.53
CA MET A 71 -6.31 5.90 -10.16
C MET A 71 -6.03 4.55 -9.49
N GLY A 72 -6.20 3.45 -10.22
CA GLY A 72 -5.88 2.10 -9.75
C GLY A 72 -4.38 1.93 -9.43
N PHE A 73 -3.50 2.46 -10.28
CA PHE A 73 -2.06 2.44 -10.04
C PHE A 73 -1.66 3.23 -8.78
N PHE A 74 -2.18 4.45 -8.62
CA PHE A 74 -1.94 5.24 -7.41
C PHE A 74 -2.45 4.54 -6.15
N SER A 75 -3.61 3.87 -6.23
CA SER A 75 -4.15 3.07 -5.13
C SER A 75 -3.19 1.95 -4.71
N ILE A 76 -2.63 1.19 -5.67
CA ILE A 76 -1.64 0.16 -5.37
C ILE A 76 -0.41 0.76 -4.69
N VAL A 77 0.14 1.85 -5.23
CA VAL A 77 1.35 2.49 -4.68
C VAL A 77 1.10 2.97 -3.25
N LEU A 78 -0.04 3.62 -2.99
CA LEU A 78 -0.41 4.07 -1.64
C LEU A 78 -0.57 2.90 -0.66
N ILE A 79 -1.27 1.84 -1.06
CA ILE A 79 -1.49 0.66 -0.23
C ILE A 79 -0.16 -0.07 0.03
N ALA A 80 0.69 -0.21 -0.98
CA ALA A 80 1.99 -0.84 -0.84
C ALA A 80 2.91 -0.01 0.06
N ASN A 81 2.92 1.32 -0.08
CA ASN A 81 3.78 2.20 0.71
C ASN A 81 3.35 2.26 2.18
N THR A 82 2.05 2.40 2.45
CA THR A 82 1.50 2.38 3.82
C THR A 82 1.71 1.03 4.50
N ARG A 83 1.50 -0.08 3.79
CA ARG A 83 1.78 -1.42 4.33
C ARG A 83 3.27 -1.70 4.47
N ALA A 84 4.13 -1.21 3.58
CA ALA A 84 5.58 -1.33 3.72
C ALA A 84 6.08 -0.59 4.97
N HIS A 85 5.62 0.65 5.20
CA HIS A 85 5.90 1.38 6.43
C HIS A 85 5.35 0.68 7.67
N PHE A 86 4.12 0.15 7.62
CA PHE A 86 3.54 -0.56 8.75
C PHE A 86 4.25 -1.89 9.06
N LEU A 87 4.75 -2.57 8.03
CA LEU A 87 5.49 -3.83 8.15
C LEU A 87 6.96 -3.64 8.53
N SER A 88 7.52 -2.45 8.26
CA SER A 88 8.83 -2.05 8.78
C SER A 88 8.83 -1.87 10.31
N LEU A 89 7.65 -1.81 10.92
CA LEU A 89 7.50 -1.73 12.37
C LEU A 89 7.48 -3.13 13.03
N PRO A 90 8.24 -3.31 14.13
CA PRO A 90 8.28 -4.54 14.92
C PRO A 90 6.90 -4.94 15.44
N GLN A 91 6.64 -6.25 15.55
CA GLN A 91 5.30 -6.79 15.85
C GLN A 91 4.76 -6.33 17.22
N SER A 92 5.63 -6.01 18.19
CA SER A 92 5.21 -5.50 19.51
C SER A 92 4.48 -4.15 19.46
N PHE A 93 4.62 -3.38 18.39
CA PHE A 93 3.95 -2.09 18.21
C PHE A 93 2.76 -2.14 17.26
N ARG A 94 2.42 -3.32 16.72
CA ARG A 94 1.18 -3.48 15.96
C ARG A 94 0.05 -3.77 16.94
N PRO A 95 -0.88 -2.83 17.23
CA PRO A 95 -2.10 -3.18 17.93
C PRO A 95 -2.85 -4.17 17.04
N CYS A 96 -2.79 -5.44 17.42
CA CYS A 96 -3.56 -6.50 16.78
C CYS A 96 -5.03 -6.20 17.05
N LYS A 97 -5.79 -5.96 15.98
CA LYS A 97 -7.24 -6.11 15.99
C LYS A 97 -7.64 -6.85 14.73
#